data_AF-A0A3S4DDJ3-F1
#
_entry.id   AF-A0A3S4DDJ3-F1
#
_cell.length_a   1.000
_cell.length_b   1.000
_cell.length_c   1.000
_cell.angle_alpha   90.00
_cell.angle_beta   90.00
_cell.angle_gamma   90.00
#
_symmetry.space_group_name_H-M   'P 1'
#
loop_
_entity.id
_entity.type
_entity.pdbx_description
1 polymer ?
#
loop_
_entity_poly.entity_id
_entity_poly.type
_entity_poly.pdbx_seq_one_letter_code
_entity_poly.pdbx_strand_id
1 'polypeptide(L)'
;MARDDPQINVRLPATLKERLELEALTNNRSTTAEIVARLEQSFLGPKHPPNIVVRLEAFPYGTPSIEVSLGTFLRDFSTTLKESVESIRQAERIQRQQARAEAAKDYSLEPAADDGPADAETADAAALEYLEMRQRKNLQRRARAPAPPPPDADSEDNK
;
A
#
# COMPACT_ATOMS: atom_id res chain seq x y z
N MET A 1 -37.95 44.61 1.59
CA MET A 1 -36.96 43.61 2.00
C MET A 1 -36.73 42.69 0.81
N ALA A 2 -35.55 42.75 0.20
CA ALA A 2 -35.22 41.90 -0.94
C ALA A 2 -35.04 40.45 -0.45
N ARG A 3 -35.50 39.47 -1.22
CA ARG A 3 -35.17 38.05 -0.96
C ARG A 3 -33.65 37.90 -1.03
N ASP A 4 -33.08 37.19 -0.07
CA ASP A 4 -31.63 36.97 0.03
C ASP A 4 -31.07 36.09 -1.11
N ASP A 5 -31.93 35.36 -1.83
CA ASP A 5 -31.57 34.49 -2.95
C ASP A 5 -31.87 35.13 -4.31
N PRO A 6 -30.89 35.74 -5.00
CA PRO A 6 -31.08 36.26 -6.34
C PRO A 6 -31.24 35.11 -7.35
N GLN A 7 -32.34 35.13 -8.11
CA GLN A 7 -32.58 34.15 -9.18
C GLN A 7 -32.00 34.66 -10.50
N ILE A 8 -31.15 33.86 -11.13
CA ILE A 8 -30.53 34.17 -12.43
C ILE A 8 -30.95 33.18 -13.51
N ASN A 9 -31.21 33.70 -14.71
CA ASN A 9 -31.47 32.88 -15.90
C ASN A 9 -30.18 32.66 -16.68
N VAL A 10 -29.63 31.45 -16.62
CA VAL A 10 -28.37 31.11 -17.29
C VAL A 10 -28.65 30.51 -18.67
N ARG A 11 -28.01 31.07 -19.71
CA ARG A 11 -28.06 30.51 -21.08
C ARG A 11 -26.83 29.64 -21.31
N LEU A 12 -27.04 28.36 -21.60
CA LEU A 12 -25.98 27.36 -21.77
C LEU A 12 -26.07 26.71 -23.16
N PRO A 13 -24.94 26.38 -23.80
CA PRO A 13 -24.94 25.49 -24.98
C PRO A 13 -25.57 24.13 -24.64
N ALA A 14 -26.28 23.53 -25.60
CA ALA A 14 -26.97 22.24 -25.41
C ALA A 14 -26.01 21.14 -24.90
N THR A 15 -24.83 21.05 -25.51
CA THR A 15 -23.79 20.07 -25.15
C THR A 15 -23.29 20.23 -23.71
N LEU A 16 -23.24 21.46 -23.20
CA LEU A 16 -22.81 21.73 -21.83
C LEU A 16 -23.92 21.38 -20.83
N LYS A 17 -25.16 21.70 -21.18
CA LYS A 17 -26.33 21.33 -20.36
C LYS A 17 -26.45 19.81 -20.20
N GLU A 18 -26.32 19.05 -21.27
CA GLU A 18 -26.36 17.59 -21.23
C GLU A 18 -25.26 17.00 -20.34
N ARG A 19 -24.02 17.50 -20.47
CA ARG A 19 -22.91 17.08 -19.59
C ARG A 19 -23.20 17.39 -18.13
N LEU A 20 -23.76 18.57 -17.84
CA LEU A 20 -24.11 18.98 -16.49
C LEU A 20 -25.22 18.08 -15.89
N GLU A 21 -26.21 17.70 -16.69
CA GLU A 21 -27.27 16.77 -16.27
C GLU A 21 -26.74 15.38 -15.93
N LEU A 22 -25.82 14.86 -16.75
CA LEU A 22 -25.14 13.59 -16.48
C LEU A 22 -24.31 13.67 -15.19
N GLU A 23 -23.51 14.72 -15.04
CA GLU A 23 -22.66 14.90 -13.86
C GLU A 23 -23.47 15.11 -12.57
N ALA A 24 -24.61 15.80 -12.66
CA ALA A 24 -25.55 15.94 -11.55
C ALA A 24 -26.12 14.58 -11.14
N LEU A 25 -26.50 13.74 -12.12
CA LEU A 25 -26.99 12.39 -11.87
C LEU A 25 -25.90 11.51 -11.22
N THR A 26 -24.66 11.55 -11.72
CA THR A 26 -23.55 10.79 -11.13
C THR A 26 -23.22 11.22 -9.70
N ASN A 27 -23.38 12.51 -9.40
CA ASN A 27 -23.12 13.08 -8.07
C ASN A 27 -24.33 12.98 -7.13
N ASN A 28 -25.45 12.38 -7.55
CA ASN A 28 -26.72 12.34 -6.81
C ASN A 28 -27.22 13.73 -6.39
N ARG A 29 -27.10 14.71 -7.29
CA ARG A 29 -27.54 16.10 -7.07
C ARG A 29 -28.58 16.51 -8.11
N SER A 30 -29.36 17.55 -7.79
CA SER A 30 -30.12 18.25 -8.81
C SER A 30 -29.18 19.05 -9.71
N THR A 31 -29.60 19.33 -10.94
CA THR A 31 -28.84 20.17 -11.88
C THR A 31 -28.50 21.53 -11.30
N THR A 32 -29.45 22.16 -10.60
CA THR A 32 -29.22 23.44 -9.90
C THR A 32 -28.18 23.31 -8.80
N ALA A 33 -28.24 22.25 -7.99
CA ALA A 33 -27.26 22.02 -6.92
C ALA A 33 -25.84 21.77 -7.47
N GLU A 34 -25.73 21.06 -8.60
CA GLU A 34 -24.44 20.85 -9.27
C GLU A 34 -23.87 22.16 -9.85
N ILE A 35 -24.72 23.05 -10.39
CA ILE A 35 -24.30 24.40 -10.82
C ILE A 35 -23.74 25.19 -9.64
N VAL A 36 -24.47 25.25 -8.52
CA VAL A 36 -24.02 25.98 -7.34
C VAL A 36 -22.70 25.39 -6.83
N ALA A 37 -22.60 24.07 -6.69
CA ALA A 37 -21.39 23.41 -6.22
C ALA A 37 -20.17 23.72 -7.11
N ARG A 38 -20.32 23.71 -8.43
CA ARG A 38 -19.23 24.06 -9.37
C ARG A 38 -18.86 25.53 -9.30
N LEU A 39 -19.83 26.43 -9.12
CA LEU A 39 -19.58 27.85 -8.94
C LEU A 39 -18.84 28.11 -7.63
N GLU A 40 -19.28 27.54 -6.52
CA GLU A 40 -18.58 27.59 -5.23
C GLU A 40 -17.15 27.06 -5.35
N GLN A 41 -16.98 25.92 -6.03
CA GLN A 41 -15.68 25.33 -6.29
C GLN A 41 -14.77 26.26 -7.11
N SER A 42 -15.31 27.08 -8.01
CA SER A 42 -14.51 28.04 -8.77
C SER A 42 -13.91 29.16 -7.90
N PHE A 43 -14.59 29.54 -6.81
CA PHE A 43 -14.10 30.53 -5.85
C PHE A 43 -13.10 29.96 -4.84
N LEU A 44 -13.13 28.65 -4.59
CA LEU A 44 -12.11 27.95 -3.80
C LEU A 44 -10.74 27.87 -4.50
N GLY A 45 -10.65 28.48 -5.69
CA GLY A 45 -9.44 28.60 -6.48
C GLY A 45 -9.04 27.28 -7.13
N PRO A 46 -8.21 27.31 -8.17
CA PRO A 46 -7.48 26.12 -8.52
C PRO A 46 -6.66 25.70 -7.29
N LYS A 47 -6.70 24.41 -6.93
CA LYS A 47 -5.66 23.80 -6.09
C LYS A 47 -4.34 23.81 -6.88
N HIS A 48 -3.84 24.99 -7.24
CA HIS A 48 -2.45 25.13 -7.58
C HIS A 48 -1.72 24.83 -6.28
N PRO A 49 -0.94 23.74 -6.17
CA PRO A 49 0.01 23.65 -5.08
C PRO A 49 0.80 24.97 -5.09
N PRO A 50 1.09 25.59 -3.94
CA PRO A 50 1.89 26.79 -3.93
C PRO A 50 3.17 26.50 -4.72
N ASN A 51 3.41 27.29 -5.77
CA ASN A 51 4.61 27.14 -6.59
C ASN A 51 5.78 27.74 -5.79
N ILE A 52 6.29 26.95 -4.85
CA ILE A 52 7.43 27.33 -4.01
C ILE A 52 8.69 27.05 -4.84
N VAL A 53 9.40 28.10 -5.20
CA VAL A 53 10.70 28.02 -5.88
C VAL A 53 11.79 28.17 -4.82
N VAL A 54 12.75 27.24 -4.82
CA VAL A 54 13.92 27.28 -3.94
C VAL A 54 15.10 27.75 -4.77
N ARG A 55 15.80 28.79 -4.28
CA ARG A 55 17.05 29.28 -4.88
C ARG A 55 18.22 28.64 -4.13
N LEU A 56 18.99 27.82 -4.85
CA LEU A 56 20.18 27.17 -4.30
C LEU A 56 21.42 27.97 -4.68
N GLU A 57 22.25 28.30 -3.69
CA GLU A 57 23.56 28.93 -3.86
C GLU A 57 24.62 27.97 -3.32
N ALA A 58 25.64 27.66 -4.13
CA ALA A 58 26.76 26.83 -3.68
C ALA A 58 27.83 27.70 -3.00
N PHE A 59 28.46 27.17 -1.96
CA PHE A 59 29.63 27.78 -1.34
C PHE A 59 30.92 27.32 -2.05
N PRO A 60 31.92 28.20 -2.26
CA PRO A 60 31.99 29.62 -1.86
C PRO A 60 31.16 30.55 -2.77
N TYR A 61 30.76 31.71 -2.23
CA TYR A 61 29.93 32.71 -2.91
C TYR A 61 30.48 33.09 -4.30
N GLY A 62 29.62 33.07 -5.33
CA GLY A 62 29.97 33.44 -6.71
C GLY A 62 29.55 32.45 -7.79
N THR A 63 29.01 31.29 -7.43
CA THR A 63 28.42 30.33 -8.37
C THR A 63 27.03 30.77 -8.82
N PRO A 64 26.60 30.46 -10.07
CA PRO A 64 25.26 30.79 -10.54
C PRO A 64 24.21 30.11 -9.65
N SER A 65 23.26 30.91 -9.16
CA SER A 65 22.13 30.40 -8.39
C SER A 65 21.19 29.61 -9.28
N ILE A 66 20.76 28.43 -8.83
CA ILE A 66 19.81 27.59 -9.57
C ILE A 66 18.44 27.74 -8.91
N GLU A 67 17.43 28.07 -9.71
CA GLU A 67 16.03 28.10 -9.30
C GLU A 67 15.37 26.78 -9.66
N VAL A 68 14.80 26.10 -8.66
CA VAL A 68 14.13 24.82 -8.85
C VAL A 68 12.81 24.81 -8.10
N SER A 69 11.81 24.11 -8.64
CA SER A 69 10.57 23.87 -7.91
C SER A 69 10.84 23.01 -6.68
N LEU A 70 10.15 23.30 -5.56
CA LEU A 70 10.28 22.55 -4.32
C LEU A 70 9.99 21.05 -4.51
N GLY A 71 9.04 20.71 -5.41
CA GLY A 71 8.71 19.33 -5.71
C GLY A 71 9.86 18.56 -6.37
N THR A 72 10.59 19.20 -7.30
CA THR A 72 11.78 18.63 -7.93
C THR A 72 12.91 18.50 -6.90
N PHE A 73 13.14 19.56 -6.11
CA PHE A 73 14.17 19.58 -5.07
C PHE A 73 14.00 18.44 -4.05
N LEU A 74 12.80 18.28 -3.47
CA LEU A 74 12.54 17.25 -2.47
C LEU A 74 12.72 15.83 -3.02
N ARG A 75 12.40 15.62 -4.31
CA ARG A 75 12.59 14.34 -4.98
C ARG A 75 14.07 14.01 -5.09
N ASP A 76 14.85 14.90 -5.66
CA ASP A 76 16.28 14.72 -5.91
C ASP A 76 17.06 14.63 -4.59
N PHE A 77 16.63 15.38 -3.57
CA PHE A 77 17.18 15.27 -2.22
C PHE A 77 16.86 13.92 -1.57
N SER A 78 15.65 13.39 -1.75
CA SER A 78 15.28 12.10 -1.18
C SER A 78 16.03 10.93 -1.82
N THR A 79 16.35 11.01 -3.12
CA THR A 79 17.12 9.98 -3.82
C THR A 79 18.58 10.02 -3.37
N THR A 80 19.19 11.20 -3.34
CA THR A 80 20.57 11.37 -2.87
C THR A 80 20.75 10.95 -1.41
N LEU A 81 19.78 11.24 -0.53
CA LEU A 81 19.81 10.73 0.85
C LEU A 81 19.74 9.20 0.92
N LYS A 82 18.87 8.55 0.12
CA LYS A 82 18.77 7.09 0.10
C LYS A 82 20.09 6.45 -0.34
N GLU A 83 20.67 6.96 -1.41
CA GLU A 83 21.96 6.50 -1.94
C GLU A 83 23.09 6.68 -0.90
N SER A 84 23.12 7.84 -0.23
CA SER A 84 24.10 8.11 0.82
C SER A 84 23.95 7.14 2.01
N VAL A 85 22.72 6.92 2.50
CA VAL A 85 22.45 5.99 3.61
C VAL A 85 22.77 4.54 3.23
N GLU A 86 22.47 4.13 2.00
CA GLU A 86 22.79 2.79 1.51
C GLU A 86 24.30 2.57 1.43
N SER A 87 25.05 3.57 0.96
CA SER A 87 26.52 3.49 0.89
C SER A 87 27.16 3.30 2.28
N ILE A 88 26.67 4.02 3.31
CA ILE A 88 27.12 3.86 4.70
C ILE A 88 26.84 2.44 5.22
N ARG A 89 25.62 1.93 5.01
CA ARG A 89 25.24 0.58 5.43
C ARG A 89 26.05 -0.50 4.72
N GLN A 90 26.36 -0.31 3.44
CA GLN A 90 27.19 -1.22 2.67
C GLN A 90 28.63 -1.25 3.21
N ALA A 91 29.20 -0.07 3.51
CA ALA A 91 30.53 0.02 4.12
C ALA A 91 30.59 -0.69 5.48
N GLU A 92 29.59 -0.49 6.35
CA GLU A 92 29.50 -1.19 7.64
C GLU A 92 29.37 -2.71 7.49
N ARG A 93 28.61 -3.18 6.49
CA ARG A 93 28.48 -4.62 6.21
C ARG A 93 29.80 -5.23 5.76
N ILE A 94 30.52 -4.56 4.88
CA ILE A 94 31.83 -5.01 4.39
C ILE A 94 32.82 -5.05 5.56
N GLN A 95 32.85 -4.03 6.41
CA GLN A 95 33.72 -4.03 7.60
C GLN A 95 33.38 -5.17 8.56
N ARG A 96 32.09 -5.44 8.81
CA ARG A 96 31.69 -6.58 9.64
C ARG A 96 32.06 -7.92 9.03
N GLN A 97 31.96 -8.06 7.71
CA GLN A 97 32.37 -9.28 7.01
C GLN A 97 33.89 -9.46 7.01
N GLN A 98 34.65 -8.38 6.83
CA GLN A 98 36.10 -8.38 6.94
C GLN A 98 36.55 -8.75 8.35
N ALA A 99 35.98 -8.12 9.38
CA ALA A 99 36.26 -8.48 10.77
C ALA A 99 35.90 -9.94 11.10
N ARG A 100 34.80 -10.46 10.54
CA ARG A 100 34.44 -11.89 10.67
C ARG A 100 35.40 -12.81 9.93
N ALA A 101 35.84 -12.43 8.73
CA ALA A 101 36.78 -13.21 7.94
C ALA A 101 38.20 -13.18 8.53
N GLU A 102 38.60 -12.07 9.13
CA GLU A 102 39.84 -11.94 9.89
C GLU A 102 39.78 -12.77 11.17
N ALA A 103 38.69 -12.68 11.93
CA ALA A 103 38.47 -13.57 13.07
C ALA A 103 38.46 -15.05 12.66
N ALA A 104 37.87 -15.40 11.51
CA ALA A 104 37.89 -16.78 10.99
C ALA A 104 39.28 -17.23 10.51
N LYS A 105 40.16 -16.31 10.10
CA LYS A 105 41.56 -16.62 9.78
C LYS A 105 42.40 -16.82 11.04
N ASP A 106 42.14 -16.04 12.08
CA ASP A 106 42.81 -16.16 13.39
C ASP A 106 42.43 -17.47 14.12
N TYR A 107 41.20 -17.95 13.93
CA TYR A 107 40.75 -19.26 14.42
C TYR A 107 40.99 -20.37 13.37
N SER A 108 42.27 -20.66 13.09
CA SER A 108 42.66 -21.95 12.52
C SER A 108 42.55 -23.05 13.59
N LEU A 109 41.32 -23.39 14.00
CA LEU A 109 41.05 -24.59 14.79
C LEU A 109 40.56 -25.68 13.84
N GLU A 110 41.27 -26.81 13.86
CA GLU A 110 40.93 -28.09 13.24
C GLU A 110 39.41 -28.34 13.27
N PRO A 111 38.79 -28.83 12.19
CA PRO A 111 37.37 -29.11 12.19
C PRO A 111 37.08 -30.11 13.31
N ALA A 112 36.32 -29.67 14.30
CA ALA A 112 35.82 -30.55 15.34
C ALA A 112 35.07 -31.71 14.67
N ALA A 113 35.46 -32.93 15.00
CA ALA A 113 34.74 -34.13 14.57
C ALA A 113 33.26 -33.99 14.99
N ASP A 114 32.39 -33.94 13.99
CA ASP A 114 30.94 -33.86 14.12
C ASP A 114 30.42 -35.24 14.56
N ASP A 115 30.49 -35.53 15.86
CA ASP A 115 29.74 -36.62 16.47
C ASP A 115 28.28 -36.16 16.65
N GLY A 116 27.44 -36.29 15.61
CA GLY A 116 26.00 -36.09 15.79
C GLY A 116 25.10 -36.30 14.57
N PRO A 117 24.65 -37.54 14.30
CA PRO A 117 23.42 -37.75 13.54
C PRO A 117 22.45 -38.67 14.30
N ALA A 118 21.78 -38.15 15.34
CA ALA A 118 20.70 -38.89 16.03
C ALA A 118 19.45 -38.03 16.30
N ASP A 119 19.60 -36.71 16.41
CA ASP A 119 18.49 -35.83 16.83
C ASP A 119 17.61 -35.33 15.66
N ALA A 120 18.12 -35.33 14.42
CA ALA A 120 17.36 -34.89 13.26
C ALA A 120 16.32 -35.95 12.82
N GLU A 121 16.70 -37.23 12.78
CA GLU A 121 15.79 -38.32 12.40
C GLU A 121 14.69 -38.56 13.43
N THR A 122 14.98 -38.34 14.72
CA THR A 122 14.01 -38.47 15.80
C THR A 122 12.98 -37.34 15.79
N ALA A 123 13.38 -36.12 15.41
CA ALA A 123 12.46 -35.00 15.24
C ALA A 123 11.49 -35.21 14.05
N ASP A 124 12.00 -35.72 12.92
CA ASP A 124 11.18 -35.99 11.73
C ASP A 124 10.20 -37.16 11.96
N ALA A 125 10.62 -38.21 12.69
CA ALA A 125 9.75 -39.32 13.07
C ALA A 125 8.58 -38.87 13.97
N ALA A 126 8.86 -38.01 14.96
CA ALA A 126 7.83 -37.48 15.86
C ALA A 126 6.80 -36.59 15.14
N ALA A 127 7.24 -35.84 14.11
CA ALA A 127 6.35 -34.99 13.31
C ALA A 127 5.35 -35.82 12.47
N LEU A 128 5.79 -36.95 11.92
CA LEU A 128 4.95 -37.86 11.13
C LEU A 128 3.88 -38.54 12.00
N GLU A 129 4.24 -39.01 13.19
CA GLU A 129 3.31 -39.66 14.11
C GLU A 129 2.15 -38.73 14.54
N TYR A 130 2.46 -37.46 14.78
CA TYR A 130 1.46 -36.45 15.14
C TYR A 130 0.43 -36.21 14.01
N LEU A 131 0.87 -36.21 12.75
CA LEU A 131 0.01 -36.04 11.58
C LEU A 131 -0.96 -37.21 11.43
N GLU A 132 -0.50 -38.45 11.63
CA GLU A 132 -1.34 -39.64 11.54
C GLU A 132 -2.44 -39.68 12.62
N MET A 133 -2.10 -39.31 13.86
CA MET A 133 -3.07 -39.19 14.94
C MET A 133 -4.18 -38.18 14.61
N ARG A 134 -3.82 -37.05 14.01
CA ARG A 134 -4.79 -36.01 13.62
C ARG A 134 -5.74 -36.49 12.52
N GLN A 135 -5.22 -37.24 11.55
CA GLN A 135 -6.03 -37.81 10.46
C GLN A 135 -7.03 -38.85 11.00
N ARG A 136 -6.59 -39.74 11.90
CA ARG A 136 -7.48 -40.73 12.54
C ARG A 136 -8.63 -40.07 13.31
N LYS A 137 -8.33 -39.01 14.08
CA LYS A 137 -9.35 -38.27 14.84
C LYS A 137 -10.38 -37.60 13.93
N ASN A 138 -9.95 -37.08 12.78
CA ASN A 138 -10.86 -36.51 11.78
C ASN A 138 -11.76 -37.56 11.12
N LEU A 139 -11.21 -38.73 10.80
CA LEU A 139 -11.99 -39.84 10.24
C LEU A 139 -13.04 -40.36 11.22
N GLN A 140 -12.68 -40.51 12.50
CA GLN A 140 -13.64 -40.91 13.55
C GLN A 140 -14.76 -39.87 13.73
N ARG A 141 -14.46 -38.58 13.64
CA ARG A 141 -15.48 -37.52 13.68
C ARG A 141 -16.43 -37.57 12.49
N ARG A 142 -15.92 -37.85 11.28
CA ARG A 142 -16.75 -38.01 10.07
C ARG A 142 -17.63 -39.27 10.15
N ALA A 143 -17.13 -40.36 10.70
CA ALA A 143 -17.88 -41.60 10.88
C ALA A 143 -18.99 -41.50 11.95
N ARG A 144 -18.85 -40.58 12.91
CA ARG A 144 -19.84 -40.36 14.00
C ARG A 144 -20.85 -39.24 13.69
N ALA A 145 -20.74 -38.58 12.54
CA ALA A 145 -21.72 -37.58 12.13
C ALA A 145 -23.04 -38.27 11.74
N PRO A 146 -24.20 -37.85 12.28
CA PRO A 146 -25.48 -38.43 11.90
C PRO A 146 -25.79 -38.15 10.42
N ALA A 147 -26.38 -39.12 9.74
CA ALA A 147 -26.76 -39.00 8.33
C ALA A 147 -27.71 -37.80 8.12
N PRO A 148 -27.57 -37.04 7.02
CA PRO A 148 -28.50 -35.96 6.72
C PRO A 148 -29.93 -36.52 6.60
N PRO A 149 -30.96 -35.82 7.12
CA PRO A 149 -32.33 -36.28 7.00
C PRO A 149 -32.75 -36.40 5.53
N PRO A 150 -33.63 -37.36 5.18
CA PRO A 150 -34.09 -37.51 3.80
C PRO A 150 -34.81 -36.23 3.34
N PRO A 151 -34.72 -35.88 2.05
CA PRO A 151 -35.38 -34.68 1.52
C PRO A 151 -36.90 -34.83 1.67
N ASP A 152 -37.53 -33.85 2.33
CA ASP A 152 -38.98 -33.77 2.50
C ASP A 152 -39.67 -33.76 1.13
N ALA A 153 -40.40 -34.84 0.83
CA ALA A 153 -41.43 -34.84 -0.19
C ALA A 153 -42.65 -34.17 0.44
N ASP A 154 -42.98 -32.95 -0.03
CA ASP A 154 -44.34 -32.38 -0.13
C ASP A 154 -44.26 -30.85 -0.18
N SER A 155 -44.28 -30.28 -1.39
CA SER A 155 -44.84 -28.94 -1.66
C SER A 155 -44.90 -28.65 -3.17
N GLU A 156 -45.70 -29.41 -3.91
CA GLU A 156 -46.31 -28.91 -5.14
C GLU A 156 -47.80 -29.26 -5.12
N ASP A 157 -48.57 -28.45 -4.40
CA ASP A 157 -50.00 -28.30 -4.66
C ASP A 157 -50.44 -26.90 -4.22
N ASN A 158 -50.29 -25.92 -5.11
CA ASN A 158 -51.27 -24.84 -5.27
C ASN A 158 -51.01 -24.10 -6.60
N LYS A 159 -51.87 -24.38 -7.57
CA LYS A 159 -52.07 -23.56 -8.78
C LYS A 159 -53.51 -23.07 -8.78
#